data_AF-A0A960ECN5-F1
#
_entry.id   AF-A0A960ECN5-F1
#
_cell.length_a   1.000
_cell.length_b   1.000
_cell.length_c   1.000
_cell.angle_alpha   90.00
_cell.angle_beta   90.00
_cell.angle_gamma   90.00
#
_symmetry.space_group_name_H-M   'P 1'
#
loop_
_entity.id
_entity.type
_entity.pdbx_description
1 polymer ?
#
loop_
_entity_poly.entity_id
_entity_poly.type
_entity_poly.pdbx_seq_one_letter_code
_entity_poly.pdbx_strand_id
1 'polypeptide(L)'
;MQIAARRSTRQITLDHPTNPVAVGGGAPVSVQSMTTTKTADVDGTLTQIYALYGAGADIVRCTCNDADAAAGLAHIVPRSPVPIVADVHNNHRMALAALEAGVHCLRLNPGNIRRPEHIKAIASEARDRGVPIRIGVNGGSLDEKLYEKYGGRVTPEAMVESAQMELAYFDEVGFDQVKISVKASNVPLMIEAYRQLSEATDHPLHLGVTEAGPPPAGLVKATAGMAALLAEGIGDTIRYSLTADPVEEARAGRQLLEAMGLRERRGLDLIACPSCGRAEVDVIKVANDAQAALDGRETPIQVAVMGCVVNGPGEARDADLGIAAGRKKGHLFVKGQVVAVVAEDAMVDALVEWADRIEAEGIDGALTHAEAGAADAAAADRAALLDEQGADANASEQRVDEIRRHLAER
;
A
#
# COMPACT_ATOMS: atom_id res chain seq x y z
N MET A 1 -13.50 -11.49 -3.50
CA MET A 1 -14.02 -10.32 -4.24
C MET A 1 -12.89 -9.88 -5.17
N GLN A 2 -13.07 -9.96 -6.48
CA GLN A 2 -12.05 -9.49 -7.41
C GLN A 2 -12.10 -7.95 -7.42
N ILE A 3 -10.95 -7.29 -7.32
CA ILE A 3 -10.86 -5.83 -7.49
C ILE A 3 -11.50 -5.48 -8.83
N ALA A 4 -12.25 -4.37 -8.88
CA ALA A 4 -12.84 -3.90 -10.13
C ALA A 4 -11.75 -3.71 -11.20
N ALA A 5 -12.12 -3.87 -12.47
CA ALA A 5 -11.18 -3.62 -13.55
C ALA A 5 -10.60 -2.20 -13.42
N ARG A 6 -9.28 -2.05 -13.60
CA ARG A 6 -8.62 -0.74 -13.55
C ARG A 6 -9.27 0.20 -14.55
N ARG A 7 -9.60 1.41 -14.09
CA ARG A 7 -10.09 2.49 -14.95
C ARG A 7 -9.06 2.78 -16.04
N SER A 8 -9.54 2.92 -17.28
CA SER A 8 -8.69 3.35 -18.39
C SER A 8 -8.26 4.81 -18.18
N THR A 9 -6.97 5.06 -18.28
CA THR A 9 -6.38 6.40 -18.16
C THR A 9 -5.34 6.59 -19.25
N ARG A 10 -5.02 7.85 -19.56
CA ARG A 10 -3.79 8.18 -20.28
C ARG A 10 -2.59 7.65 -19.52
N GLN A 11 -1.45 7.54 -20.18
CA GLN A 11 -0.19 7.21 -19.53
C GLN A 11 0.73 8.42 -19.55
N ILE A 12 1.36 8.70 -18.42
CA ILE A 12 2.54 9.56 -18.35
C ILE A 12 3.75 8.72 -17.96
N THR A 13 4.95 9.19 -18.28
CA THR A 13 6.20 8.54 -17.88
C THR A 13 7.07 9.54 -17.14
N LEU A 14 7.55 9.18 -15.95
CA LEU A 14 8.64 9.87 -15.28
C LEU A 14 9.94 9.23 -15.78
N ASP A 15 10.62 9.91 -16.70
CA ASP A 15 11.70 9.35 -17.51
C ASP A 15 13.06 9.34 -16.78
N HIS A 16 13.18 8.47 -15.78
CA HIS A 16 14.43 8.23 -15.07
C HIS A 16 15.36 7.29 -15.87
N PRO A 17 16.67 7.58 -15.99
CA PRO A 17 17.56 6.88 -16.92
C PRO A 17 17.69 5.37 -16.66
N THR A 18 17.57 4.93 -15.40
CA THR A 18 17.69 3.51 -15.03
C THR A 18 16.39 2.86 -14.57
N ASN A 19 15.42 3.67 -14.12
CA ASN A 19 14.22 3.19 -13.42
C ASN A 19 13.02 4.06 -13.81
N PRO A 20 12.67 4.15 -15.10
CA PRO A 20 11.54 4.95 -15.55
C PRO A 20 10.24 4.40 -14.96
N VAL A 21 9.33 5.30 -14.58
CA VAL A 21 8.04 4.91 -13.98
C VAL A 21 6.88 5.43 -14.82
N ALA A 22 6.15 4.50 -15.43
CA ALA A 22 4.87 4.77 -16.07
C ALA A 22 3.76 4.91 -15.01
N VAL A 23 2.87 5.89 -15.20
CA VAL A 23 1.71 6.13 -14.33
C VAL A 23 0.47 6.28 -15.21
N GLY A 24 -0.55 5.46 -14.94
CA GLY A 24 -1.76 5.35 -15.77
C GLY A 24 -1.59 4.36 -16.93
N GLY A 25 -2.56 4.31 -17.85
CA GLY A 25 -2.49 3.45 -19.04
C GLY A 25 -2.47 1.94 -18.75
N GLY A 26 -2.89 1.52 -17.57
CA GLY A 26 -2.80 0.12 -17.12
C GLY A 26 -1.47 -0.24 -16.45
N ALA A 27 -0.55 0.72 -16.28
CA ALA A 27 0.67 0.50 -15.50
C ALA A 27 0.36 0.09 -14.04
N PRO A 28 1.24 -0.70 -13.40
CA PRO A 28 1.13 -1.03 -11.98
C PRO A 28 1.01 0.24 -11.13
N VAL A 29 0.15 0.22 -10.11
CA VAL A 29 -0.01 1.38 -9.22
C VAL A 29 1.33 1.66 -8.54
N SER A 30 1.87 2.87 -8.70
CA SER A 30 3.17 3.23 -8.15
C SER A 30 3.05 3.84 -6.74
N VAL A 31 3.96 3.48 -5.84
CA VAL A 31 4.10 4.04 -4.50
C VAL A 31 4.97 5.30 -4.55
N GLN A 32 4.51 6.39 -3.94
CA GLN A 32 5.32 7.59 -3.74
C GLN A 32 5.47 7.92 -2.27
N SER A 33 6.61 8.53 -1.93
CA SER A 33 6.84 9.17 -0.64
C SER A 33 7.44 10.57 -0.83
N MET A 34 7.67 11.30 0.26
CA MET A 34 8.27 12.63 0.22
C MET A 34 9.36 12.74 1.28
N THR A 35 10.51 13.31 0.90
CA THR A 35 11.59 13.57 1.85
C THR A 35 11.18 14.62 2.89
N THR A 36 11.73 14.51 4.09
CA THR A 36 11.55 15.48 5.18
C THR A 36 12.81 16.30 5.46
N THR A 37 13.94 15.89 4.89
CA THR A 37 15.21 16.65 4.89
C THR A 37 15.08 17.94 4.08
N LYS A 38 15.92 18.93 4.40
CA LYS A 38 16.05 20.13 3.57
C LYS A 38 16.77 19.75 2.28
N THR A 39 16.18 20.01 1.12
CA THR A 39 16.74 19.57 -0.18
C THR A 39 18.12 20.15 -0.50
N ALA A 40 18.52 21.27 0.12
CA ALA A 40 19.88 21.79 0.05
C ALA A 40 20.93 20.90 0.75
N ASP A 41 20.52 20.07 1.72
CA ASP A 41 21.34 19.00 2.31
C ASP A 41 21.33 17.78 1.38
N VAL A 42 22.13 17.86 0.33
CA VAL A 42 22.20 16.87 -0.75
C VAL A 42 22.45 15.46 -0.23
N ASP A 43 23.40 15.27 0.68
CA ASP A 43 23.80 13.95 1.16
C ASP A 43 22.76 13.37 2.12
N GLY A 44 22.20 14.20 3.01
CA GLY A 44 21.09 13.79 3.87
C GLY A 44 19.84 13.43 3.07
N THR A 45 19.50 14.23 2.04
CA THR A 45 18.37 13.95 1.15
C THR A 45 18.59 12.68 0.32
N LEU A 46 19.79 12.47 -0.26
CA LEU A 46 20.10 11.22 -0.98
C LEU A 46 20.01 10.01 -0.06
N THR A 47 20.57 10.07 1.14
CA THR A 47 20.47 8.97 2.12
C THR A 47 19.01 8.59 2.39
N GLN A 48 18.14 9.58 2.58
CA GLN A 48 16.71 9.33 2.77
C GLN A 48 16.03 8.80 1.50
N ILE A 49 16.40 9.27 0.30
CA ILE A 49 15.88 8.73 -0.97
C ILE A 49 16.22 7.25 -1.13
N TYR A 50 17.45 6.82 -0.82
CA TYR A 50 17.84 5.41 -0.88
C TYR A 50 17.05 4.56 0.13
N ALA A 51 16.82 5.07 1.35
CA ALA A 51 15.98 4.39 2.33
C ALA A 51 14.52 4.25 1.84
N LEU A 52 13.97 5.29 1.21
CA LEU A 52 12.63 5.25 0.61
C LEU A 52 12.54 4.24 -0.53
N TYR A 53 13.55 4.18 -1.40
CA TYR A 53 13.62 3.19 -2.48
C TYR A 53 13.65 1.76 -1.92
N GLY A 54 14.49 1.49 -0.92
CA GLY A 54 14.55 0.19 -0.24
C GLY A 54 13.23 -0.20 0.43
N ALA A 55 12.46 0.78 0.91
CA ALA A 55 11.12 0.56 1.49
C ALA A 55 10.00 0.42 0.44
N GLY A 56 10.34 0.40 -0.85
CA GLY A 56 9.39 0.14 -1.93
C GLY A 56 8.76 1.39 -2.56
N ALA A 57 9.32 2.59 -2.34
CA ALA A 57 8.92 3.77 -3.11
C ALA A 57 9.40 3.66 -4.56
N ASP A 58 8.49 3.84 -5.51
CA ASP A 58 8.82 3.90 -6.93
C ASP A 58 9.18 5.35 -7.35
N ILE A 59 8.65 6.37 -6.65
CA ILE A 59 8.85 7.79 -6.95
C ILE A 59 9.06 8.55 -5.64
N VAL A 60 10.05 9.46 -5.60
CA VAL A 60 10.30 10.29 -4.40
C VAL A 60 10.11 11.77 -4.72
N ARG A 61 9.38 12.46 -3.84
CA ARG A 61 9.17 13.91 -3.94
C ARG A 61 10.11 14.67 -3.00
N CYS A 62 10.73 15.74 -3.51
CA CYS A 62 11.57 16.66 -2.75
C CYS A 62 10.98 18.08 -2.84
N THR A 63 11.14 18.89 -1.79
CA THR A 63 10.70 20.29 -1.83
C THR A 63 11.65 21.15 -2.66
N CYS A 64 11.12 22.10 -3.42
CA CYS A 64 11.90 23.09 -4.15
C CYS A 64 11.39 24.49 -3.80
N ASN A 65 11.70 24.93 -2.59
CA ASN A 65 11.15 26.14 -1.98
C ASN A 65 12.07 27.37 -2.12
N ASP A 66 13.35 27.18 -2.43
CA ASP A 66 14.35 28.24 -2.60
C ASP A 66 15.45 27.82 -3.60
N ALA A 67 16.37 28.74 -3.89
CA ALA A 67 17.42 28.54 -4.87
C ALA A 67 18.44 27.46 -4.46
N ASP A 68 18.72 27.33 -3.16
CA ASP A 68 19.64 26.32 -2.64
C ASP A 68 19.03 24.92 -2.78
N ALA A 69 17.72 24.78 -2.56
CA ALA A 69 16.99 23.56 -2.84
C ALA A 69 17.00 23.20 -4.33
N ALA A 70 16.82 24.18 -5.23
CA ALA A 70 16.90 23.96 -6.67
C ALA A 70 18.31 23.50 -7.11
N ALA A 71 19.37 24.12 -6.56
CA ALA A 71 20.75 23.69 -6.78
C ALA A 71 20.99 22.28 -6.22
N GLY A 72 20.44 21.98 -5.04
CA GLY A 72 20.46 20.64 -4.44
C GLY A 72 19.80 19.59 -5.34
N LEU A 73 18.68 19.91 -5.99
CA LEU A 73 18.03 19.01 -6.94
C LEU A 73 18.94 18.65 -8.13
N ALA A 74 19.67 19.61 -8.69
CA ALA A 74 20.59 19.35 -9.80
C ALA A 74 21.69 18.35 -9.43
N HIS A 75 22.03 18.31 -8.14
CA HIS A 75 22.96 17.37 -7.55
C HIS A 75 22.30 16.02 -7.20
N ILE A 76 21.04 16.00 -6.76
CA ILE A 76 20.31 14.80 -6.32
C ILE A 76 19.82 13.97 -7.52
N VAL A 77 19.20 14.61 -8.51
CA VAL A 77 18.59 13.97 -9.69
C VAL A 77 19.49 12.92 -10.34
N PRO A 78 20.75 13.19 -10.72
CA PRO A 78 21.61 12.21 -11.40
C PRO A 78 22.09 11.07 -10.50
N ARG A 79 21.90 11.16 -9.18
CA ARG A 79 22.33 10.17 -8.18
C ARG A 79 21.18 9.41 -7.55
N SER A 80 19.94 9.79 -7.84
CA SER A 80 18.77 9.13 -7.28
C SER A 80 18.62 7.72 -7.87
N PRO A 81 18.21 6.71 -7.09
CA PRO A 81 17.79 5.40 -7.62
C PRO A 81 16.38 5.45 -8.24
N VAL A 82 15.61 6.52 -8.04
CA VAL A 82 14.20 6.65 -8.45
C VAL A 82 13.90 8.02 -9.05
N PRO A 83 12.83 8.15 -9.88
CA PRO A 83 12.37 9.45 -10.34
C PRO A 83 12.09 10.42 -9.19
N ILE A 84 12.64 11.63 -9.34
CA ILE A 84 12.46 12.77 -8.44
C ILE A 84 11.36 13.70 -8.94
N VAL A 85 10.38 13.97 -8.07
CA VAL A 85 9.33 14.99 -8.25
C VAL A 85 9.72 16.24 -7.47
N ALA A 86 9.78 17.42 -8.10
CA ALA A 86 9.93 18.68 -7.38
C ALA A 86 8.57 19.22 -6.91
N ASP A 87 8.44 19.46 -5.61
CA ASP A 87 7.28 20.09 -4.99
C ASP A 87 7.47 21.61 -4.96
N VAL A 88 6.67 22.34 -5.75
CA VAL A 88 6.78 23.80 -5.86
C VAL A 88 5.48 24.46 -5.42
N HIS A 89 5.61 25.43 -4.49
CA HIS A 89 4.50 26.25 -4.00
C HIS A 89 4.72 27.72 -4.38
N ASN A 90 3.70 28.38 -4.95
CA ASN A 90 3.64 29.84 -5.15
C ASN A 90 4.78 30.50 -5.96
N ASN A 91 5.69 29.75 -6.60
CA ASN A 91 6.89 30.35 -7.20
C ASN A 91 7.23 29.77 -8.58
N HIS A 92 6.87 30.51 -9.63
CA HIS A 92 7.16 30.12 -11.02
C HIS A 92 8.66 30.00 -11.31
N ARG A 93 9.50 30.84 -10.68
CA ARG A 93 10.95 30.78 -10.87
C ARG A 93 11.54 29.49 -10.31
N MET A 94 11.00 28.99 -9.20
CA MET A 94 11.43 27.70 -8.64
C MET A 94 10.97 26.53 -9.49
N ALA A 95 9.78 26.60 -10.11
CA ALA A 95 9.36 25.58 -11.07
C ALA A 95 10.30 25.50 -12.28
N LEU A 96 10.65 26.65 -12.87
CA LEU A 96 11.62 26.71 -13.97
C LEU A 96 13.02 26.24 -13.54
N ALA A 97 13.48 26.65 -12.35
CA ALA A 97 14.76 26.20 -11.82
C ALA A 97 14.80 24.68 -11.55
N ALA A 98 13.68 24.10 -11.10
CA ALA A 98 13.57 22.64 -10.93
C ALA A 98 13.59 21.89 -12.27
N LEU A 99 12.97 22.44 -13.32
CA LEU A 99 13.08 21.88 -14.69
C LEU A 99 14.52 21.95 -15.20
N GLU A 100 15.23 23.05 -14.92
CA GLU A 100 16.66 23.18 -15.25
C GLU A 100 17.53 22.19 -14.47
N ALA A 101 17.17 21.89 -13.22
CA ALA A 101 17.81 20.86 -12.41
C ALA A 101 17.57 19.42 -12.91
N GLY A 102 16.73 19.22 -13.93
CA GLY A 102 16.51 17.91 -14.55
C GLY A 102 15.51 17.00 -13.81
N VAL A 103 14.60 17.56 -13.01
CA VAL A 103 13.58 16.75 -12.32
C VAL A 103 12.69 15.98 -13.30
N HIS A 104 12.24 14.80 -12.88
CA HIS A 104 11.47 13.89 -13.72
C HIS A 104 9.97 14.20 -13.71
N CYS A 105 9.53 15.07 -12.81
CA CYS A 105 8.16 15.57 -12.71
C CYS A 105 8.12 16.82 -11.84
N LEU A 106 7.23 17.75 -12.15
CA LEU A 106 6.85 18.82 -11.23
C LEU A 106 5.55 18.45 -10.51
N ARG A 107 5.40 18.88 -9.26
CA ARG A 107 4.07 19.14 -8.71
C ARG A 107 3.89 20.62 -8.47
N LEU A 108 2.80 21.12 -9.04
CA LEU A 108 2.28 22.45 -8.76
C LEU A 108 1.04 22.35 -7.87
N ASN A 109 0.87 23.33 -6.98
CA ASN A 109 -0.42 23.65 -6.39
C ASN A 109 -0.90 24.94 -7.04
N PRO A 110 -1.78 24.91 -8.04
CA PRO A 110 -2.08 26.12 -8.80
C PRO A 110 -3.01 27.12 -8.09
N GLY A 111 -3.83 26.71 -7.11
CA GLY A 111 -4.59 27.65 -6.27
C GLY A 111 -3.70 28.67 -5.53
N ASN A 112 -2.39 28.39 -5.50
CA ASN A 112 -1.32 29.22 -4.99
C ASN A 112 -0.63 30.06 -6.11
N ILE A 113 -0.63 29.61 -7.37
CA ILE A 113 -0.06 30.36 -8.51
C ILE A 113 -1.16 31.20 -9.18
N ARG A 114 -1.37 32.41 -8.66
CA ARG A 114 -2.50 33.29 -9.03
C ARG A 114 -2.49 33.89 -10.45
N ARG A 115 -1.48 33.59 -11.28
CA ARG A 115 -1.32 34.20 -12.61
C ARG A 115 -1.32 33.12 -13.70
N PRO A 116 -2.34 33.06 -14.55
CA PRO A 116 -2.42 32.11 -15.66
C PRO A 116 -1.19 32.16 -16.58
N GLU A 117 -0.60 33.35 -16.81
CA GLU A 117 0.60 33.47 -17.65
C GLU A 117 1.78 32.64 -17.10
N HIS A 118 1.94 32.59 -15.77
CA HIS A 118 3.02 31.83 -15.14
C HIS A 118 2.78 30.32 -15.25
N ILE A 119 1.53 29.86 -15.08
CA ILE A 119 1.17 28.45 -15.24
C ILE A 119 1.45 28.01 -16.67
N LYS A 120 1.01 28.80 -17.66
CA LYS A 120 1.23 28.55 -19.09
C LYS A 120 2.71 28.52 -19.47
N ALA A 121 3.52 29.40 -18.89
CA ALA A 121 4.96 29.40 -19.09
C ALA A 121 5.62 28.11 -18.56
N ILE A 122 5.25 27.68 -17.34
CA ILE A 122 5.78 26.43 -16.76
C ILE A 122 5.33 25.21 -17.59
N ALA A 123 4.06 25.17 -17.99
CA ALA A 123 3.52 24.09 -18.80
C ALA A 123 4.19 24.01 -20.18
N SER A 124 4.46 25.15 -20.81
CA SER A 124 5.19 25.20 -22.09
C SER A 124 6.63 24.71 -21.95
N GLU A 125 7.34 25.16 -20.93
CA GLU A 125 8.71 24.70 -20.65
C GLU A 125 8.76 23.19 -20.35
N ALA A 126 7.81 22.69 -19.55
CA ALA A 126 7.71 21.28 -19.22
C ALA A 126 7.35 20.43 -20.45
N ARG A 127 6.50 20.94 -21.36
CA ARG A 127 6.18 20.32 -22.65
C ARG A 127 7.45 20.14 -23.48
N ASP A 128 8.20 21.24 -23.66
CA ASP A 128 9.38 21.27 -24.52
C ASP A 128 10.49 20.35 -23.99
N ARG A 129 10.51 20.10 -22.67
CA ARG A 129 11.41 19.13 -22.00
C ARG A 129 10.84 17.72 -21.86
N GLY A 130 9.56 17.50 -22.18
CA GLY A 130 8.89 16.21 -21.96
C GLY A 130 8.67 15.82 -20.48
N VAL A 131 8.69 16.79 -19.55
CA VAL A 131 8.57 16.53 -18.11
C VAL A 131 7.10 16.62 -17.67
N PRO A 132 6.50 15.55 -17.11
CA PRO A 132 5.11 15.59 -16.68
C PRO A 132 4.86 16.50 -15.47
N ILE A 133 3.64 17.01 -15.35
CA ILE A 133 3.22 17.87 -14.23
C ILE A 133 2.08 17.20 -13.45
N ARG A 134 2.19 17.18 -12.12
CA ARG A 134 1.07 16.88 -11.23
C ARG A 134 0.35 18.17 -10.82
N ILE A 135 -0.93 18.28 -11.17
CA ILE A 135 -1.84 19.30 -10.62
C ILE A 135 -2.36 18.79 -9.26
N GLY A 136 -2.04 19.50 -8.18
CA GLY A 136 -2.39 19.07 -6.83
C GLY A 136 -3.31 20.03 -6.09
N VAL A 137 -4.63 19.79 -6.20
CA VAL A 137 -5.69 20.47 -5.45
C VAL A 137 -5.79 19.88 -4.04
N ASN A 138 -5.80 20.74 -3.03
CA ASN A 138 -6.01 20.34 -1.64
C ASN A 138 -7.21 21.08 -1.07
N GLY A 139 -8.07 20.39 -0.32
CA GLY A 139 -9.26 21.00 0.30
C GLY A 139 -8.92 22.17 1.22
N GLY A 140 -7.78 22.10 1.94
CA GLY A 140 -7.31 23.18 2.82
C GLY A 140 -6.74 24.40 2.10
N SER A 141 -6.55 24.36 0.78
CA SER A 141 -6.02 25.48 -0.02
C SER A 141 -6.87 25.74 -1.27
N LEU A 142 -8.18 25.52 -1.18
CA LEU A 142 -9.12 25.80 -2.27
C LEU A 142 -9.15 27.31 -2.57
N ASP A 143 -9.32 27.68 -3.83
CA ASP A 143 -9.47 29.09 -4.24
C ASP A 143 -10.68 29.73 -3.53
N GLU A 144 -10.51 30.97 -3.06
CA GLU A 144 -11.53 31.69 -2.28
C GLU A 144 -12.84 31.86 -3.06
N LYS A 145 -12.78 32.09 -4.37
CA LYS A 145 -13.99 32.25 -5.21
C LYS A 145 -14.75 30.94 -5.33
N LEU A 146 -14.03 29.81 -5.46
CA LEU A 146 -14.67 28.49 -5.45
C LEU A 146 -15.25 28.20 -4.07
N TYR A 147 -14.52 28.48 -3.00
CA TYR A 147 -15.02 28.29 -1.64
C TYR A 147 -16.32 29.07 -1.39
N GLU A 148 -16.38 30.34 -1.81
CA GLU A 148 -17.59 31.17 -1.73
C GLU A 148 -18.73 30.66 -2.63
N LYS A 149 -18.42 30.31 -3.89
CA LYS A 149 -19.39 29.75 -4.86
C LYS A 149 -20.11 28.52 -4.31
N TYR A 150 -19.40 27.67 -3.57
CA TYR A 150 -19.93 26.45 -2.97
C TYR A 150 -20.46 26.64 -1.55
N GLY A 151 -20.73 27.89 -1.14
CA GLY A 151 -21.43 28.21 0.11
C GLY A 151 -20.52 28.14 1.34
N GLY A 152 -19.24 28.50 1.19
CA GLY A 152 -18.29 28.60 2.28
C GLY A 152 -17.90 27.26 2.87
N ARG A 153 -17.79 26.23 2.03
CA ARG A 153 -17.40 24.87 2.42
C ARG A 153 -16.58 24.21 1.32
N VAL A 154 -15.73 23.27 1.72
CA VAL A 154 -15.04 22.38 0.77
C VAL A 154 -16.00 21.26 0.41
N THR A 155 -16.39 21.15 -0.86
CA THR A 155 -17.23 20.07 -1.38
C THR A 155 -16.47 19.27 -2.45
N PRO A 156 -16.90 18.03 -2.76
CA PRO A 156 -16.33 17.26 -3.87
C PRO A 156 -16.33 18.06 -5.18
N GLU A 157 -17.46 18.69 -5.49
CA GLU A 157 -17.68 19.43 -6.74
C GLU A 157 -16.73 20.62 -6.83
N ALA A 158 -16.50 21.34 -5.73
CA ALA A 158 -15.58 22.46 -5.68
C ALA A 158 -14.13 22.02 -5.94
N MET A 159 -13.74 20.87 -5.41
CA MET A 159 -12.40 20.30 -5.63
C MET A 159 -12.20 19.83 -7.07
N VAL A 160 -13.23 19.21 -7.67
CA VAL A 160 -13.22 18.78 -9.08
C VAL A 160 -13.20 19.98 -10.01
N GLU A 161 -14.04 20.99 -9.77
CA GLU A 161 -14.05 22.23 -10.57
C GLU A 161 -12.69 22.92 -10.50
N SER A 162 -12.08 22.99 -9.31
CA SER A 162 -10.72 23.51 -9.18
C SER A 162 -9.73 22.74 -10.06
N ALA A 163 -9.77 21.42 -10.08
CA ALA A 163 -8.88 20.62 -10.93
C ALA A 163 -9.12 20.85 -12.43
N GLN A 164 -10.38 20.96 -12.86
CA GLN A 164 -10.77 21.21 -14.26
C GLN A 164 -10.38 22.61 -14.73
N MET A 165 -10.58 23.64 -13.89
CA MET A 165 -10.13 25.00 -14.18
C MET A 165 -8.63 25.03 -14.43
N GLU A 166 -7.86 24.28 -13.63
CA GLU A 166 -6.42 24.22 -13.81
C GLU A 166 -6.04 23.48 -15.09
N LEU A 167 -6.63 22.32 -15.37
CA LEU A 167 -6.40 21.59 -16.62
C LEU A 167 -6.60 22.48 -17.85
N ALA A 168 -7.63 23.33 -17.85
CA ALA A 168 -7.91 24.24 -18.97
C ALA A 168 -6.71 25.15 -19.31
N TYR A 169 -5.91 25.58 -18.33
CA TYR A 169 -4.71 26.39 -18.60
C TYR A 169 -3.61 25.59 -19.30
N PHE A 170 -3.49 24.29 -19.05
CA PHE A 170 -2.53 23.40 -19.71
C PHE A 170 -3.01 23.05 -21.13
N ASP A 171 -4.32 22.85 -21.31
CA ASP A 171 -4.93 22.62 -22.62
C ASP A 171 -4.72 23.81 -23.57
N GLU A 172 -4.81 25.05 -23.06
CA GLU A 172 -4.54 26.26 -23.85
C GLU A 172 -3.13 26.33 -24.44
N VAL A 173 -2.16 25.62 -23.86
CA VAL A 173 -0.78 25.51 -24.37
C VAL A 173 -0.46 24.12 -24.95
N GLY A 174 -1.48 23.27 -25.13
CA GLY A 174 -1.32 21.94 -25.70
C GLY A 174 -0.41 21.03 -24.88
N PHE A 175 -0.51 21.08 -23.54
CA PHE A 175 0.22 20.18 -22.64
C PHE A 175 -0.72 19.18 -21.99
N ASP A 176 -0.49 17.90 -22.23
CA ASP A 176 -1.35 16.78 -21.81
C ASP A 176 -0.65 15.76 -20.90
N GLN A 177 0.66 15.91 -20.65
CA GLN A 177 1.46 15.07 -19.76
C GLN A 177 1.18 15.41 -18.28
N VAL A 178 -0.07 15.23 -17.87
CA VAL A 178 -0.60 15.64 -16.57
C VAL A 178 -1.10 14.45 -15.78
N LYS A 179 -0.84 14.43 -14.47
CA LYS A 179 -1.57 13.64 -13.47
C LYS A 179 -2.21 14.55 -12.42
N ILE A 180 -3.26 14.10 -11.75
CA ILE A 180 -4.08 14.97 -10.89
C ILE A 180 -4.23 14.37 -9.49
N SER A 181 -4.28 15.21 -8.47
CA SER A 181 -4.73 14.82 -7.13
C SER A 181 -5.70 15.86 -6.56
N VAL A 182 -6.79 15.39 -5.94
CA VAL A 182 -7.78 16.16 -5.19
C VAL A 182 -7.80 15.66 -3.74
N LYS A 183 -6.84 16.10 -2.92
CA LYS A 183 -6.67 15.55 -1.56
C LYS A 183 -7.49 16.32 -0.53
N ALA A 184 -8.12 15.58 0.39
CA ALA A 184 -8.75 16.10 1.59
C ALA A 184 -8.38 15.23 2.80
N SER A 185 -8.44 15.82 4.00
CA SER A 185 -8.21 15.11 5.25
C SER A 185 -9.47 14.40 5.76
N ASN A 186 -10.66 14.78 5.26
CA ASN A 186 -11.91 14.05 5.48
C ASN A 186 -12.03 12.92 4.44
N VAL A 187 -12.12 11.67 4.92
CA VAL A 187 -12.09 10.47 4.06
C VAL A 187 -13.32 10.37 3.14
N PRO A 188 -14.58 10.48 3.62
CA PRO A 188 -15.76 10.48 2.74
C PRO A 188 -15.71 11.55 1.65
N LEU A 189 -15.31 12.79 2.01
CA LEU A 189 -15.15 13.90 1.05
C LEU A 189 -14.11 13.57 -0.02
N MET A 190 -12.97 13.02 0.37
CA MET A 190 -11.89 12.63 -0.55
C MET A 190 -12.35 11.54 -1.51
N ILE A 191 -13.00 10.48 -1.01
CA ILE A 191 -13.51 9.38 -1.86
C ILE A 191 -14.48 9.94 -2.91
N GLU A 192 -15.44 10.76 -2.49
CA GLU A 192 -16.43 11.33 -3.40
C GLU A 192 -15.80 12.26 -4.45
N ALA A 193 -14.82 13.08 -4.04
CA ALA A 193 -14.08 13.95 -4.96
C ALA A 193 -13.31 13.15 -6.02
N TYR A 194 -12.68 12.03 -5.66
CA TYR A 194 -11.97 11.19 -6.63
C TYR A 194 -12.92 10.40 -7.54
N ARG A 195 -14.08 9.96 -7.05
CA ARG A 195 -15.11 9.33 -7.91
C ARG A 195 -15.59 10.31 -8.97
N GLN A 196 -16.03 11.49 -8.57
CA GLN A 196 -16.46 12.55 -9.51
C GLN A 196 -15.33 12.95 -10.47
N LEU A 197 -14.09 13.11 -9.96
CA LEU A 197 -12.94 13.41 -10.82
C LEU A 197 -12.67 12.29 -11.84
N SER A 198 -12.81 11.03 -11.45
CA SER A 198 -12.55 9.88 -12.32
C SER A 198 -13.52 9.78 -13.49
N GLU A 199 -14.73 10.32 -13.34
CA GLU A 199 -15.73 10.45 -14.41
C GLU A 199 -15.48 11.68 -15.30
N ALA A 200 -14.87 12.72 -14.73
CA ALA A 200 -14.70 14.01 -15.37
C ALA A 200 -13.43 14.15 -16.24
N THR A 201 -12.48 13.22 -16.14
CA THR A 201 -11.22 13.23 -16.91
C THR A 201 -10.76 11.81 -17.20
N ASP A 202 -9.75 11.63 -18.05
CA ASP A 202 -9.01 10.39 -18.31
C ASP A 202 -7.53 10.48 -17.85
N HIS A 203 -7.11 11.57 -17.21
CA HIS A 203 -5.76 11.69 -16.66
C HIS A 203 -5.51 10.71 -15.49
N PRO A 204 -4.25 10.29 -15.26
CA PRO A 204 -3.88 9.49 -14.11
C PRO A 204 -4.14 10.22 -12.78
N LEU A 205 -4.56 9.46 -11.77
CA LEU A 205 -4.93 9.99 -10.46
C LEU A 205 -3.90 9.58 -9.40
N HIS A 206 -3.32 10.59 -8.73
CA HIS A 206 -2.46 10.41 -7.56
C HIS A 206 -3.31 10.45 -6.30
N LEU A 207 -3.57 9.29 -5.69
CA LEU A 207 -4.35 9.18 -4.47
C LEU A 207 -3.54 9.51 -3.22
N GLY A 208 -4.24 9.92 -2.18
CA GLY A 208 -3.71 10.05 -0.83
C GLY A 208 -4.63 10.88 0.04
N VAL A 209 -4.79 10.44 1.29
CA VAL A 209 -5.43 11.25 2.33
C VAL A 209 -4.37 12.22 2.86
N THR A 210 -4.61 13.53 2.77
CA THR A 210 -3.70 14.52 3.35
C THR A 210 -3.90 14.59 4.85
N GLU A 211 -2.84 14.92 5.60
CA GLU A 211 -2.91 15.11 7.06
C GLU A 211 -3.58 13.90 7.76
N ALA A 212 -3.07 12.71 7.48
CA ALA A 212 -3.63 11.48 8.05
C ALA A 212 -3.37 11.40 9.57
N GLY A 213 -2.26 11.99 10.04
CA GLY A 213 -1.83 11.99 11.44
C GLY A 213 -0.80 10.90 11.74
N PRO A 214 -0.41 10.73 13.02
CA PRO A 214 0.56 9.72 13.42
C PRO A 214 -0.04 8.30 13.39
N PRO A 215 0.78 7.25 13.19
CA PRO A 215 0.37 5.87 13.40
C PRO A 215 -0.10 5.59 14.85
N PRO A 216 -0.99 4.60 15.07
CA PRO A 216 -1.64 3.76 14.07
C PRO A 216 -2.85 4.42 13.40
N ALA A 217 -3.43 5.47 14.01
CA ALA A 217 -4.66 6.09 13.51
C ALA A 217 -4.51 6.66 12.08
N GLY A 218 -3.36 7.26 11.77
CA GLY A 218 -3.05 7.75 10.43
C GLY A 218 -3.01 6.66 9.37
N LEU A 219 -2.53 5.46 9.72
CA LEU A 219 -2.53 4.29 8.82
C LEU A 219 -3.97 3.88 8.49
N VAL A 220 -4.81 3.71 9.53
CA VAL A 220 -6.22 3.34 9.37
C VAL A 220 -6.95 4.36 8.47
N LYS A 221 -6.77 5.65 8.76
CA LYS A 221 -7.41 6.75 8.02
C LYS A 221 -6.98 6.80 6.55
N ALA A 222 -5.68 6.70 6.28
CA ALA A 222 -5.15 6.73 4.91
C ALA A 222 -5.56 5.49 4.11
N THR A 223 -5.48 4.29 4.72
CA THR A 223 -5.93 3.04 4.13
C THR A 223 -7.41 3.08 3.78
N ALA A 224 -8.27 3.53 4.70
CA ALA A 224 -9.71 3.61 4.47
C ALA A 224 -10.08 4.44 3.23
N GLY A 225 -9.38 5.55 2.98
CA GLY A 225 -9.62 6.39 1.80
C GLY A 225 -9.09 5.77 0.51
N MET A 226 -7.83 5.31 0.52
CA MET A 226 -7.20 4.79 -0.70
C MET A 226 -7.71 3.41 -1.10
N ALA A 227 -7.89 2.48 -0.15
CA ALA A 227 -8.34 1.13 -0.44
C ALA A 227 -9.76 1.10 -1.05
N ALA A 228 -10.66 2.00 -0.61
CA ALA A 228 -11.99 2.12 -1.18
C ALA A 228 -11.93 2.46 -2.68
N LEU A 229 -11.15 3.48 -3.05
CA LEU A 229 -10.97 3.90 -4.44
C LEU A 229 -10.24 2.86 -5.28
N LEU A 230 -9.18 2.26 -4.72
CA LEU A 230 -8.41 1.20 -5.40
C LEU A 230 -9.27 -0.04 -5.67
N ALA A 231 -10.17 -0.41 -4.76
CA ALA A 231 -11.10 -1.53 -4.94
C ALA A 231 -12.09 -1.26 -6.10
N GLU A 232 -12.39 0.01 -6.37
CA GLU A 232 -13.20 0.49 -7.50
C GLU A 232 -12.38 0.67 -8.79
N GLY A 233 -11.09 0.34 -8.78
CA GLY A 233 -10.20 0.49 -9.93
C GLY A 233 -9.74 1.94 -10.19
N ILE A 234 -9.98 2.85 -9.25
CA ILE A 234 -9.62 4.27 -9.31
C ILE A 234 -8.26 4.47 -8.62
N GLY A 235 -7.32 5.12 -9.31
CA GLY A 235 -6.00 5.47 -8.78
C GLY A 235 -4.86 4.80 -9.55
N ASP A 236 -3.83 5.60 -9.86
CA ASP A 236 -2.70 5.18 -10.68
C ASP A 236 -1.37 5.31 -9.94
N THR A 237 -1.36 6.10 -8.87
CA THR A 237 -0.25 6.18 -7.93
C THR A 237 -0.76 6.62 -6.57
N ILE A 238 -0.11 6.19 -5.49
CA ILE A 238 -0.54 6.48 -4.12
C ILE A 238 0.56 7.14 -3.30
N ARG A 239 0.17 7.86 -2.26
CA ARG A 239 1.08 8.31 -1.19
C ARG A 239 0.34 8.36 0.15
N TYR A 240 0.86 7.66 1.15
CA TYR A 240 0.54 7.88 2.56
C TYR A 240 1.10 9.24 3.01
N SER A 241 0.34 10.02 3.78
CA SER A 241 0.79 11.31 4.33
C SER A 241 0.68 11.28 5.86
N LEU A 242 1.64 10.60 6.49
CA LEU A 242 1.67 10.32 7.93
C LEU A 242 2.52 11.36 8.66
N THR A 243 2.24 11.53 9.95
CA THR A 243 3.15 12.23 10.84
C THR A 243 4.16 11.22 11.40
N ALA A 244 5.09 10.76 10.54
CA ALA A 244 6.08 9.73 10.84
C ALA A 244 7.32 9.87 9.95
N ASP A 245 8.28 8.95 10.09
CA ASP A 245 9.36 8.79 9.11
C ASP A 245 8.75 8.47 7.72
N PRO A 246 9.15 9.16 6.64
CA PRO A 246 8.62 8.90 5.31
C PRO A 246 8.92 7.48 4.77
N VAL A 247 9.87 6.76 5.37
CA VAL A 247 10.11 5.32 5.13
C VAL A 247 8.89 4.49 5.53
N GLU A 248 8.22 4.83 6.63
CA GLU A 248 6.98 4.19 7.05
C GLU A 248 5.83 4.48 6.06
N GLU A 249 5.79 5.68 5.47
CA GLU A 249 4.81 6.01 4.41
C GLU A 249 4.99 5.11 3.18
N ALA A 250 6.24 4.91 2.74
CA ALA A 250 6.57 4.06 1.60
C ALA A 250 6.23 2.59 1.88
N ARG A 251 6.63 2.09 3.06
CA ARG A 251 6.34 0.72 3.50
C ARG A 251 4.85 0.45 3.56
N ALA A 252 4.07 1.35 4.17
CA ALA A 252 2.61 1.23 4.23
C ALA A 252 1.96 1.27 2.85
N GLY A 253 2.44 2.14 1.95
CA GLY A 253 1.98 2.21 0.57
C GLY A 253 2.22 0.90 -0.18
N ARG A 254 3.42 0.35 -0.02
CA ARG A 254 3.80 -0.94 -0.64
C ARG A 254 2.94 -2.09 -0.12
N GLN A 255 2.81 -2.21 1.21
CA GLN A 255 2.01 -3.23 1.87
C GLN A 255 0.52 -3.16 1.48
N LEU A 256 -0.05 -1.95 1.36
CA LEU A 256 -1.44 -1.80 0.90
C LEU A 256 -1.63 -2.41 -0.49
N LEU A 257 -0.74 -2.10 -1.44
CA LEU A 257 -0.88 -2.61 -2.81
C LEU A 257 -0.66 -4.13 -2.89
N GLU A 258 0.24 -4.67 -2.09
CA GLU A 258 0.45 -6.13 -1.97
C GLU A 258 -0.77 -6.83 -1.35
N ALA A 259 -1.31 -6.30 -0.25
CA ALA A 259 -2.51 -6.84 0.39
C ALA A 259 -3.76 -6.78 -0.51
N MET A 260 -3.81 -5.81 -1.42
CA MET A 260 -4.84 -5.71 -2.44
C MET A 260 -4.54 -6.57 -3.68
N GLY A 261 -3.37 -7.20 -3.80
CA GLY A 261 -2.98 -7.94 -5.01
C GLY A 261 -2.78 -7.04 -6.24
N LEU A 262 -2.53 -5.74 -6.03
CA LEU A 262 -2.22 -4.76 -7.08
C LEU A 262 -0.72 -4.69 -7.39
N ARG A 263 0.10 -5.31 -6.55
CA ARG A 263 1.53 -5.54 -6.75
C ARG A 263 1.90 -6.93 -6.25
N GLU A 264 2.85 -7.57 -6.92
CA GLU A 264 3.47 -8.80 -6.43
C GLU A 264 4.08 -8.58 -5.05
N ARG A 265 4.10 -9.61 -4.19
CA ARG A 265 4.79 -9.56 -2.90
C ARG A 265 6.32 -9.46 -3.10
N ARG A 266 7.02 -8.81 -2.18
CA ARG A 266 8.50 -8.71 -2.17
C ARG A 266 9.16 -9.29 -0.92
N GLY A 267 8.38 -9.84 0.00
CA GLY A 267 8.91 -10.38 1.25
C GLY A 267 7.87 -11.20 1.97
N LEU A 268 7.94 -11.19 3.29
CA LEU A 268 7.04 -11.92 4.16
C LEU A 268 5.62 -11.34 4.16
N ASP A 269 4.64 -12.21 3.90
CA ASP A 269 3.22 -11.99 4.21
C ASP A 269 2.80 -12.98 5.28
N LEU A 270 2.84 -12.56 6.55
CA LEU A 270 2.47 -13.41 7.67
C LEU A 270 0.98 -13.30 7.95
N ILE A 271 0.25 -14.38 7.72
CA ILE A 271 -1.16 -14.51 8.09
C ILE A 271 -1.26 -15.34 9.38
N ALA A 272 -2.00 -14.84 10.35
CA ALA A 272 -2.24 -15.57 11.58
C ALA A 272 -3.73 -15.58 11.88
N CYS A 273 -4.24 -16.68 12.45
CA CYS A 273 -5.59 -16.63 12.98
C CYS A 273 -5.62 -15.66 14.18
N PRO A 274 -6.71 -14.92 14.41
CA PRO A 274 -6.83 -14.01 15.57
C PRO A 274 -6.73 -14.70 16.94
N SER A 275 -6.59 -16.04 16.97
CA SER A 275 -6.89 -16.93 18.08
C SER A 275 -8.40 -17.02 18.38
N CYS A 276 -8.80 -18.03 19.16
CA CYS A 276 -10.16 -18.22 19.66
C CYS A 276 -10.17 -19.22 20.83
N GLY A 277 -11.33 -19.54 21.39
CA GLY A 277 -11.46 -20.54 22.45
C GLY A 277 -11.07 -21.98 22.06
N ARG A 278 -10.75 -22.23 20.78
CA ARG A 278 -10.19 -23.50 20.29
C ARG A 278 -8.67 -23.49 20.18
N ALA A 279 -8.02 -22.35 20.44
CA ALA A 279 -6.57 -22.26 20.34
C ALA A 279 -5.93 -23.12 21.42
N GLU A 280 -4.95 -23.92 21.01
CA GLU A 280 -4.26 -24.86 21.91
C GLU A 280 -2.87 -24.39 22.31
N VAL A 281 -2.44 -23.25 21.74
CA VAL A 281 -1.18 -22.56 22.01
C VAL A 281 -1.40 -21.05 22.05
N ASP A 282 -0.40 -20.32 22.53
CA ASP A 282 -0.36 -18.86 22.40
C ASP A 282 -0.02 -18.45 20.96
N VAL A 283 -1.04 -18.44 20.11
CA VAL A 283 -0.94 -18.06 18.68
C VAL A 283 -0.32 -16.69 18.50
N ILE A 284 -0.64 -15.75 19.40
CA ILE A 284 -0.17 -14.37 19.31
C ILE A 284 1.34 -14.35 19.51
N LYS A 285 1.84 -15.07 20.52
CA LYS A 285 3.28 -15.20 20.74
C LYS A 285 3.97 -15.84 19.54
N VAL A 286 3.48 -16.98 19.05
CA VAL A 286 4.09 -17.69 17.92
C VAL A 286 4.10 -16.82 16.65
N ALA A 287 3.01 -16.11 16.36
CA ALA A 287 2.92 -15.23 15.20
C ALA A 287 3.90 -14.04 15.30
N ASN A 288 4.03 -13.42 16.48
CA ASN A 288 4.98 -12.33 16.69
C ASN A 288 6.44 -12.80 16.57
N ASP A 289 6.76 -13.95 17.15
CA ASP A 289 8.12 -14.52 17.08
C ASP A 289 8.46 -14.92 15.65
N ALA A 290 7.52 -15.54 14.92
CA ALA A 290 7.68 -15.87 13.51
C ALA A 290 7.83 -14.61 12.64
N GLN A 291 7.02 -13.57 12.90
CA GLN A 291 7.15 -12.29 12.21
C GLN A 291 8.54 -11.70 12.42
N ALA A 292 9.05 -11.68 13.65
CA ALA A 292 10.36 -11.13 13.97
C ALA A 292 11.51 -11.95 13.36
N ALA A 293 11.39 -13.28 13.33
CA ALA A 293 12.41 -14.17 12.80
C ALA A 293 12.48 -14.16 11.26
N LEU A 294 11.36 -13.90 10.60
CA LEU A 294 11.24 -13.92 9.13
C LEU A 294 11.23 -12.50 8.50
N ASP A 295 11.20 -11.43 9.31
CA ASP A 295 11.22 -10.05 8.81
C ASP A 295 12.53 -9.74 8.08
N GLY A 296 12.45 -8.84 7.09
CA GLY A 296 13.61 -8.44 6.28
C GLY A 296 14.00 -9.42 5.16
N ARG A 297 13.31 -10.56 5.02
CA ARG A 297 13.45 -11.45 3.86
C ARG A 297 12.95 -10.76 2.58
N GLU A 298 13.77 -10.79 1.52
CA GLU A 298 13.40 -10.29 0.18
C GLU A 298 12.72 -11.35 -0.69
N THR A 299 12.67 -12.60 -0.20
CA THR A 299 11.98 -13.68 -0.89
C THR A 299 10.48 -13.60 -0.64
N PRO A 300 9.64 -13.52 -1.68
CA PRO A 300 8.19 -13.45 -1.53
C PRO A 300 7.64 -14.77 -1.00
N ILE A 301 7.19 -14.77 0.26
CA ILE A 301 6.66 -15.97 0.93
C ILE A 301 5.47 -15.59 1.81
N GLN A 302 4.36 -16.30 1.67
CA GLN A 302 3.23 -16.22 2.59
C GLN A 302 3.36 -17.31 3.65
N VAL A 303 3.37 -16.90 4.91
CA VAL A 303 3.55 -17.78 6.06
C VAL A 303 2.31 -17.75 6.93
N ALA A 304 1.73 -18.92 7.20
CA ALA A 304 0.52 -19.05 8.00
C ALA A 304 0.80 -19.57 9.43
N VAL A 305 0.27 -18.89 10.45
CA VAL A 305 0.33 -19.33 11.85
C VAL A 305 -1.08 -19.55 12.38
N MET A 306 -1.46 -20.81 12.59
CA MET A 306 -2.82 -21.19 12.95
C MET A 306 -2.87 -21.85 14.32
N GLY A 307 -3.80 -21.42 15.16
CA GLY A 307 -3.90 -21.86 16.56
C GLY A 307 -4.58 -23.20 16.84
N CYS A 308 -5.19 -23.82 15.82
CA CYS A 308 -5.83 -25.12 15.96
C CYS A 308 -5.61 -25.99 14.71
N VAL A 309 -5.44 -27.30 14.89
CA VAL A 309 -5.28 -28.27 13.79
C VAL A 309 -6.60 -28.66 13.13
N VAL A 310 -7.74 -28.26 13.73
CA VAL A 310 -9.08 -28.60 13.23
C VAL A 310 -9.40 -27.83 11.94
N ASN A 311 -9.30 -26.50 12.00
CA ASN A 311 -9.57 -25.60 10.89
C ASN A 311 -8.30 -25.00 10.28
N GLY A 312 -7.21 -24.89 11.06
CA GLY A 312 -5.98 -24.21 10.65
C GLY A 312 -5.40 -24.66 9.30
N PRO A 313 -5.21 -25.97 9.06
CA PRO A 313 -4.69 -26.44 7.77
C PRO A 313 -5.60 -26.10 6.58
N GLY A 314 -6.92 -26.05 6.79
CA GLY A 314 -7.87 -25.67 5.75
C GLY A 314 -7.90 -24.17 5.47
N GLU A 315 -7.82 -23.35 6.52
CA GLU A 315 -7.78 -21.87 6.45
C GLU A 315 -6.47 -21.36 5.83
N ALA A 316 -5.38 -22.14 5.95
CA ALA A 316 -4.04 -21.78 5.51
C ALA A 316 -3.56 -22.50 4.24
N ARG A 317 -4.41 -23.29 3.58
CA ARG A 317 -4.00 -24.16 2.46
C ARG A 317 -3.32 -23.44 1.29
N ASP A 318 -3.68 -22.16 1.10
CA ASP A 318 -3.20 -21.34 -0.01
C ASP A 318 -1.84 -20.68 0.30
N ALA A 319 -1.42 -20.70 1.57
CA ALA A 319 -0.12 -20.21 2.01
C ALA A 319 1.03 -21.06 1.44
N ASP A 320 2.19 -20.42 1.24
CA ASP A 320 3.39 -21.09 0.75
C ASP A 320 3.93 -22.03 1.83
N LEU A 321 3.98 -21.53 3.06
CA LEU A 321 4.42 -22.24 4.26
C LEU A 321 3.42 -21.96 5.40
N GLY A 322 3.26 -22.89 6.33
CA GLY A 322 2.55 -22.58 7.55
C GLY A 322 2.64 -23.64 8.62
N ILE A 323 2.11 -23.31 9.79
CA ILE A 323 2.06 -24.19 10.94
C ILE A 323 0.69 -24.13 11.60
N ALA A 324 0.10 -25.29 11.88
CA ALA A 324 -1.12 -25.42 12.65
C ALA A 324 -0.81 -26.06 14.00
N ALA A 325 -1.14 -25.38 15.08
CA ALA A 325 -0.82 -25.83 16.42
C ALA A 325 -1.94 -26.66 17.05
N GLY A 326 -1.58 -27.74 17.75
CA GLY A 326 -2.50 -28.61 18.47
C GLY A 326 -1.74 -29.61 19.36
N ARG A 327 -2.29 -29.94 20.53
CA ARG A 327 -1.73 -30.86 21.54
C ARG A 327 -0.26 -30.59 21.88
N LYS A 328 0.14 -29.31 22.00
CA LYS A 328 1.54 -28.86 22.21
C LYS A 328 2.51 -29.25 21.08
N LYS A 329 1.98 -29.44 19.88
CA LYS A 329 2.74 -29.71 18.66
C LYS A 329 2.34 -28.74 17.57
N GLY A 330 3.24 -28.50 16.63
CA GLY A 330 3.01 -27.74 15.41
C GLY A 330 3.05 -28.67 14.22
N HIS A 331 1.97 -28.72 13.45
CA HIS A 331 1.90 -29.42 12.17
C HIS A 331 2.33 -28.44 11.09
N LEU A 332 3.57 -28.57 10.65
CA LEU A 332 4.15 -27.74 9.61
C LEU A 332 3.69 -28.24 8.24
N PHE A 333 3.30 -27.33 7.36
CA PHE A 333 2.87 -27.65 6.00
C PHE A 333 3.43 -26.69 4.96
N VAL A 334 3.66 -27.21 3.76
CA VAL A 334 4.06 -26.46 2.57
C VAL A 334 3.03 -26.72 1.48
N LYS A 335 2.41 -25.66 0.95
CA LYS A 335 1.29 -25.76 -0.01
C LYS A 335 0.21 -26.79 0.40
N GLY A 336 -0.16 -26.75 1.68
CA GLY A 336 -1.18 -27.63 2.26
C GLY A 336 -0.76 -29.08 2.51
N GLN A 337 0.48 -29.47 2.21
CA GLN A 337 1.02 -30.80 2.52
C GLN A 337 1.78 -30.75 3.85
N VAL A 338 1.42 -31.60 4.80
CA VAL A 338 2.14 -31.68 6.09
C VAL A 338 3.51 -32.28 5.85
N VAL A 339 4.55 -31.53 6.22
CA VAL A 339 5.95 -31.89 5.97
C VAL A 339 6.71 -32.23 7.24
N ALA A 340 6.27 -31.76 8.41
CA ALA A 340 6.89 -32.05 9.70
C ALA A 340 5.88 -31.89 10.84
N VAL A 341 6.12 -32.59 11.95
CA VAL A 341 5.39 -32.38 13.21
C VAL A 341 6.40 -32.07 14.31
N VAL A 342 6.41 -30.84 14.78
CA VAL A 342 7.40 -30.31 15.73
C VAL A 342 6.79 -30.04 17.09
N ALA A 343 7.62 -29.98 18.14
CA ALA A 343 7.19 -29.53 19.45
C ALA A 343 6.85 -28.02 19.43
N GLU A 344 6.02 -27.57 20.38
CA GLU A 344 5.59 -26.17 20.48
C GLU A 344 6.75 -25.16 20.57
N ASP A 345 7.82 -25.50 21.28
CA ASP A 345 9.00 -24.67 21.44
C ASP A 345 9.90 -24.61 20.20
N ALA A 346 9.74 -25.55 19.26
CA ALA A 346 10.49 -25.63 18.00
C ALA A 346 9.73 -25.06 16.79
N MET A 347 8.51 -24.54 16.98
CA MET A 347 7.64 -24.09 15.88
C MET A 347 8.27 -22.98 15.03
N VAL A 348 8.84 -21.97 15.68
CA VAL A 348 9.41 -20.80 14.99
C VAL A 348 10.68 -21.19 14.23
N ASP A 349 11.54 -21.98 14.86
CA ASP A 349 12.77 -22.48 14.23
C ASP A 349 12.45 -23.33 12.98
N ALA A 350 11.42 -24.18 13.07
CA ALA A 350 10.95 -24.96 11.94
C ALA A 350 10.41 -24.09 10.80
N LEU A 351 9.67 -23.02 11.11
CA LEU A 351 9.22 -22.05 10.09
C LEU A 351 10.40 -21.38 9.38
N VAL A 352 11.44 -20.98 10.13
CA VAL A 352 12.66 -20.37 9.56
C VAL A 352 13.40 -21.36 8.67
N GLU A 353 13.66 -22.57 9.16
CA GLU A 353 14.36 -23.60 8.40
C GLU A 353 13.65 -23.90 7.07
N TRP A 354 12.33 -24.03 7.11
CA TRP A 354 11.56 -24.34 5.90
C TRP A 354 11.42 -23.14 4.96
N ALA A 355 11.40 -21.92 5.48
CA ALA A 355 11.48 -20.71 4.66
C ALA A 355 12.84 -20.64 3.92
N ASP A 356 13.94 -20.99 4.59
CA ASP A 356 15.28 -21.05 3.99
C ASP A 356 15.36 -22.13 2.90
N ARG A 357 14.74 -23.30 3.13
CA ARG A 357 14.63 -24.37 2.12
C ARG A 357 13.85 -23.92 0.89
N ILE A 358 12.68 -23.30 1.08
CA ILE A 358 11.85 -22.78 -0.01
C ILE A 358 12.61 -21.74 -0.83
N GLU A 359 13.38 -20.88 -0.17
CA GLU A 359 14.21 -19.87 -0.84
C GLU A 359 15.36 -20.50 -1.64
N ALA A 360 16.02 -21.54 -1.10
CA ALA A 360 17.15 -22.19 -1.76
C ALA A 360 16.74 -23.13 -2.90
N GLU A 361 15.64 -23.86 -2.74
CA GLU A 361 15.29 -25.01 -3.59
C GLU A 361 13.94 -24.87 -4.28
N GLY A 362 13.18 -23.80 -3.98
CA GLY A 362 11.79 -23.66 -4.37
C GLY A 362 10.87 -24.59 -3.58
N ILE A 363 9.56 -24.43 -3.81
CA ILE A 363 8.52 -25.20 -3.12
C ILE A 363 8.66 -26.71 -3.39
N ASP A 364 8.82 -27.10 -4.66
CA ASP A 364 8.91 -28.50 -5.04
C ASP A 364 10.17 -29.17 -4.48
N GLY A 365 11.28 -28.44 -4.39
CA GLY A 365 12.52 -28.91 -3.77
C GLY A 365 12.36 -29.11 -2.27
N ALA A 366 11.81 -28.11 -1.58
CA ALA A 366 11.53 -28.18 -0.15
C ALA A 366 10.61 -29.37 0.20
N LEU A 367 9.59 -29.66 -0.61
CA LEU A 367 8.68 -30.80 -0.39
C LEU A 367 9.39 -32.16 -0.42
N THR A 368 10.56 -32.29 -1.06
CA THR A 368 11.35 -33.54 -1.04
C THR A 368 11.93 -33.87 0.34
N HIS A 369 12.01 -32.88 1.23
CA HIS A 369 12.49 -33.00 2.60
C HIS A 369 11.39 -33.36 3.61
N ALA A 370 10.16 -33.62 3.16
CA ALA A 370 9.06 -34.00 4.04
C ALA A 370 9.40 -35.25 4.89
N GLU A 371 9.15 -35.16 6.20
CA GLU A 371 9.40 -36.24 7.14
C GLU A 371 8.43 -37.41 6.90
N ALA A 372 8.98 -38.63 6.86
CA ALA A 372 8.18 -39.84 6.70
C ALA A 372 7.20 -40.00 7.88
N GLY A 373 5.90 -40.11 7.57
CA GLY A 373 4.84 -40.28 8.57
C GLY A 373 4.31 -38.99 9.20
N ALA A 374 4.81 -37.80 8.82
CA ALA A 374 4.32 -36.53 9.37
C ALA A 374 2.82 -36.31 9.09
N ALA A 375 2.37 -36.65 7.88
CA ALA A 375 0.95 -36.57 7.52
C ALA A 375 0.07 -37.49 8.37
N ASP A 376 0.52 -38.72 8.63
CA ASP A 376 -0.21 -39.68 9.47
C ASP A 376 -0.25 -39.21 10.94
N ALA A 377 0.86 -38.69 11.45
CA ALA A 377 0.95 -38.13 12.80
C ALA A 377 0.01 -36.94 12.99
N ALA A 378 -0.02 -36.01 12.02
CA ALA A 378 -0.92 -34.86 12.05
C ALA A 378 -2.40 -35.28 11.97
N ALA A 379 -2.72 -36.27 11.13
CA ALA A 379 -4.07 -36.81 11.02
C ALA A 379 -4.54 -37.47 12.33
N ALA A 380 -3.66 -38.22 13.00
CA ALA A 380 -3.95 -38.85 14.29
C ALA A 380 -4.18 -37.82 15.40
N ASP A 381 -3.33 -36.79 15.50
CA ASP A 381 -3.50 -35.70 16.46
C ASP A 381 -4.82 -34.94 16.23
N ARG A 382 -5.18 -34.67 14.96
CA ARG A 382 -6.44 -34.01 14.59
C ARG A 382 -7.67 -34.84 14.95
N ALA A 383 -7.62 -36.15 14.70
CA ALA A 383 -8.72 -37.06 15.06
C ALA A 383 -8.93 -37.11 16.58
N ALA A 384 -7.85 -37.26 17.35
CA ALA A 384 -7.90 -37.28 18.81
C ALA A 384 -8.51 -35.98 19.39
N LEU A 385 -8.18 -34.83 18.80
CA LEU A 385 -8.75 -33.55 19.22
C LEU A 385 -10.23 -33.40 18.89
N LEU A 386 -10.67 -33.90 17.74
CA LEU A 386 -12.09 -33.92 17.38
C LEU A 386 -12.91 -34.79 18.33
N ASP A 387 -12.34 -35.93 18.75
CA ASP A 387 -12.96 -36.81 19.74
C ASP A 387 -13.04 -36.17 21.13
N GLU A 388 -11.98 -35.48 21.57
CA GLU A 388 -11.95 -34.78 22.86
C GLU A 388 -12.86 -33.54 22.89
N GLN A 389 -12.94 -32.78 21.80
CA GLN A 389 -13.79 -31.57 21.71
C GLN A 389 -15.28 -31.90 21.50
N GLY A 390 -15.60 -33.14 21.13
CA GLY A 390 -16.96 -33.64 20.89
C GLY A 390 -17.58 -33.11 19.59
N ALA A 391 -18.24 -33.98 18.82
CA ALA A 391 -18.98 -33.58 17.61
C ALA A 391 -20.14 -32.60 17.90
N ASP A 392 -20.60 -32.54 19.16
CA ASP A 392 -21.65 -31.65 19.65
C ASP A 392 -21.22 -30.95 20.96
N ALA A 393 -20.31 -29.99 20.84
CA ALA A 393 -19.74 -29.24 21.97
C ALA A 393 -20.77 -28.48 22.84
N ASN A 394 -22.03 -28.37 22.42
CA ASN A 394 -23.09 -27.66 23.14
C ASN A 394 -24.25 -28.54 23.60
N ALA A 395 -24.19 -29.86 23.40
CA ALA A 395 -25.34 -30.75 23.55
C ALA A 395 -26.56 -30.21 22.78
N SER A 396 -26.32 -29.70 21.58
CA SER A 396 -27.28 -29.06 20.69
C SER A 396 -28.49 -29.96 20.45
N GLU A 397 -28.31 -31.27 20.32
CA GLU A 397 -29.44 -32.20 20.18
C GLU A 397 -30.26 -32.29 21.47
N GLN A 398 -29.62 -32.37 22.65
CA GLN A 398 -30.34 -32.31 23.93
C GLN A 398 -31.09 -30.98 24.12
N ARG A 399 -30.50 -29.86 23.72
CA ARG A 399 -31.15 -28.53 23.80
C ARG A 399 -32.31 -28.42 22.80
N VAL A 400 -32.18 -28.96 21.60
CA VAL A 400 -33.28 -29.05 20.61
C VAL A 400 -34.41 -29.91 21.16
N ASP A 401 -34.10 -31.02 21.82
CA ASP A 401 -35.09 -31.88 22.46
C ASP A 401 -35.77 -31.23 23.66
N GLU A 402 -35.06 -30.44 24.47
CA GLU A 402 -35.67 -29.63 25.54
C GLU A 402 -36.59 -28.53 24.99
N ILE A 403 -36.20 -27.85 23.90
CA ILE A 403 -37.04 -26.85 23.23
C ILE A 403 -38.33 -27.51 22.71
N ARG A 404 -38.22 -28.68 22.07
CA ARG A 404 -39.39 -29.44 21.59
C ARG A 404 -40.31 -29.88 22.74
N ARG A 405 -39.74 -30.27 23.88
CA ARG A 405 -40.50 -30.68 25.07
C ARG A 405 -41.29 -29.51 25.66
N HIS A 406 -40.66 -28.35 25.84
CA HIS A 406 -41.35 -27.14 26.33
C HIS A 406 -42.44 -26.61 25.38
N LEU A 407 -42.29 -26.82 24.06
CA LEU A 407 -43.30 -26.45 23.07
C LEU A 407 -44.49 -27.42 23.04
N ALA A 408 -44.32 -28.67 23.49
CA ALA A 408 -45.39 -29.66 23.58
C ALA A 408 -46.21 -29.57 24.88
N GLU A 409 -45.73 -28.82 25.88
CA GLU A 409 -46.39 -28.59 27.17
C GLU A 409 -47.21 -27.29 27.22
N ARG A 410 -47.30 -26.54 26.10
CA ARG A 410 -48.26 -25.44 25.88
C ARG A 410 -49.32 -25.87 24.87
#